data_AF-A0A3D1R8U6-F1
#
_entry.id   AF-A0A3D1R8U6-F1
#
_cell.length_a   1.000
_cell.length_b   1.000
_cell.length_c   1.000
_cell.angle_alpha   90.00
_cell.angle_beta   90.00
_cell.angle_gamma   90.00
#
_symmetry.space_group_name_H-M   'P 1'
#
loop_
_entity.id
_entity.type
_entity.pdbx_description
1 polymer ?
#
loop_
_entity_poly.entity_id
_entity_poly.type
_entity_poly.pdbx_seq_one_letter_code
_entity_poly.pdbx_strand_id
1 'polypeptide(L)'
;MPLAPSVRATFTQLTMEAAERLEPSIAQKLRDQMPAESLLRIEQTSRLDWLPIEDDLELTRVVVGLLGPERARVFWRQNLLDALSAPLLGPIAKGAVRLFGPTPPAIVRWTPRAWPHVYSACGELAASADGSSATLSWRAIPQALRQSSSFARALGYAFSSFFDFTNTDGEVEADLRELEAGRVVYSFRWKG
;
A
#
# COMPACT_ATOMS: atom_id res chain seq x y z
N MET A 1 14.82 16.59 5.40
CA MET A 1 14.41 15.46 4.53
C MET A 1 14.94 14.20 5.15
N PRO A 2 14.15 13.12 5.28
CA PRO A 2 14.73 11.82 5.59
C PRO A 2 15.64 11.41 4.42
N LEU A 3 16.90 11.08 4.73
CA LEU A 3 17.86 10.53 3.77
C LEU A 3 17.63 9.02 3.54
N ALA A 4 16.84 8.37 4.42
CA ALA A 4 16.51 6.95 4.36
C ALA A 4 15.05 6.75 3.93
N PRO A 5 14.73 5.61 3.28
CA PRO A 5 13.35 5.24 2.95
C PRO A 5 12.45 5.21 4.19
N SER A 6 11.28 5.83 4.10
CA SER A 6 10.36 5.97 5.23
C SER A 6 8.89 5.97 4.81
N VAL A 7 8.01 5.67 5.74
CA VAL A 7 6.54 5.67 5.56
C VAL A 7 5.88 6.60 6.58
N ARG A 8 4.74 7.18 6.23
CA ARG A 8 3.95 8.01 7.14
C ARG A 8 3.44 7.14 8.28
N ALA A 9 3.74 7.51 9.53
CA ALA A 9 3.39 6.71 10.70
C ALA A 9 1.91 6.34 10.78
N THR A 10 1.02 7.29 10.46
CA THR A 10 -0.43 7.04 10.39
C THR A 10 -0.79 5.84 9.50
N PHE A 11 -0.11 5.64 8.38
CA PHE A 11 -0.45 4.55 7.44
C PHE A 11 -0.10 3.17 8.01
N THR A 12 1.10 3.02 8.57
CA THR A 12 1.54 1.78 9.24
C THR A 12 0.70 1.50 10.50
N GLN A 13 0.40 2.53 11.29
CA GLN A 13 -0.46 2.40 12.47
C GLN A 13 -1.88 1.97 12.11
N LEU A 14 -2.52 2.58 11.10
CA LEU A 14 -3.85 2.15 10.64
C LEU A 14 -3.85 0.70 10.16
N THR A 15 -2.77 0.27 9.50
CA THR A 15 -2.60 -1.11 9.04
C THR A 15 -2.46 -2.07 10.23
N MET A 16 -1.66 -1.73 11.24
CA MET A 16 -1.51 -2.53 12.46
C MET A 16 -2.84 -2.63 13.21
N GLU A 17 -3.53 -1.50 13.41
CA GLU A 17 -4.85 -1.46 14.04
C GLU A 17 -5.88 -2.31 13.24
N ALA A 18 -5.83 -2.28 11.90
CA ALA A 18 -6.70 -3.10 11.06
C ALA A 18 -6.40 -4.61 11.21
N ALA A 19 -5.13 -4.99 11.28
CA ALA A 19 -4.73 -6.38 11.49
C ALA A 19 -5.16 -6.90 12.87
N GLU A 20 -5.03 -6.08 13.91
CA GLU A 20 -5.45 -6.42 15.28
C GLU A 20 -6.97 -6.57 15.41
N ARG A 21 -7.75 -5.84 14.60
CA ARG A 21 -9.22 -5.95 14.57
C ARG A 21 -9.76 -7.19 13.87
N LEU A 22 -8.93 -7.97 13.16
CA LEU A 22 -9.38 -9.17 12.46
C LEU A 22 -9.95 -10.21 13.43
N GLU A 23 -9.11 -10.70 14.33
CA GLU A 23 -9.45 -11.70 15.35
C GLU A 23 -8.49 -11.57 16.54
N PRO A 24 -8.93 -11.81 17.80
CA PRO A 24 -8.04 -11.74 18.96
C PRO A 24 -6.78 -12.62 18.85
N SER A 25 -6.91 -13.78 18.20
CA SER A 25 -5.79 -14.70 17.98
C SER A 25 -4.73 -14.14 17.02
N ILE A 26 -5.14 -13.31 16.05
CA ILE A 26 -4.23 -12.65 15.11
C ILE A 26 -3.53 -11.49 15.78
N ALA A 27 -4.23 -10.69 16.59
CA ALA A 27 -3.64 -9.58 17.33
C ALA A 27 -2.48 -10.05 18.24
N GLN A 28 -2.72 -11.12 19.02
CA GLN A 28 -1.68 -11.68 19.88
C GLN A 28 -0.49 -12.18 19.07
N LYS A 29 -0.73 -12.99 18.02
CA LYS A 29 0.35 -13.53 17.18
C LYS A 29 1.13 -12.44 16.44
N LEU A 30 0.48 -11.36 16.04
CA LEU A 30 1.11 -10.21 15.41
C LEU A 30 2.12 -9.60 16.38
N ARG A 31 1.70 -9.31 17.62
CA ARG A 31 2.60 -8.75 18.64
C ARG A 31 3.71 -9.71 19.05
N ASP A 32 3.43 -11.01 19.11
CA ASP A 32 4.44 -12.01 19.46
C ASP A 32 5.51 -12.16 18.36
N GLN A 33 5.17 -11.92 17.09
CA GLN A 33 6.09 -12.09 15.95
C GLN A 33 6.80 -10.80 15.52
N MET A 34 6.27 -9.64 15.88
CA MET A 34 6.91 -8.36 15.59
C MET A 34 8.08 -8.11 16.55
N PRO A 35 9.21 -7.56 16.07
CA PRO A 35 10.29 -7.10 16.95
C PRO A 35 9.78 -6.06 17.95
N ALA A 36 10.15 -6.20 19.23
CA ALA A 36 9.70 -5.31 20.30
C ALA A 36 10.04 -3.83 20.02
N GLU A 37 11.21 -3.57 19.44
CA GLU A 37 11.60 -2.21 19.05
C GLU A 37 10.74 -1.62 17.93
N SER A 38 10.33 -2.44 16.95
CA SER A 38 9.44 -2.02 15.87
C SER A 38 8.05 -1.72 16.39
N LEU A 39 7.50 -2.56 17.27
CA LEU A 39 6.22 -2.30 17.95
C LEU A 39 6.28 -0.96 18.70
N LEU A 40 7.32 -0.79 19.53
CA LEU A 40 7.51 0.43 20.30
C LEU A 40 7.56 1.67 19.40
N ARG A 41 8.32 1.63 18.31
CA ARG A 41 8.39 2.73 17.34
C ARG A 41 7.04 3.01 16.68
N ILE A 42 6.35 1.98 16.20
CA ILE A 42 5.04 2.12 15.56
C ILE A 42 4.04 2.75 16.53
N GLU A 43 4.01 2.32 17.79
CA GLU A 43 3.05 2.80 18.79
C GLU A 43 3.35 4.22 19.28
N GLN A 44 4.62 4.58 19.43
CA GLN A 44 5.03 5.84 20.05
C GLN A 44 5.25 6.99 19.06
N THR A 45 5.46 6.69 17.77
CA THR A 45 5.68 7.73 16.76
C THR A 45 4.41 8.53 16.52
N SER A 46 4.54 9.86 16.46
CA SER A 46 3.42 10.73 16.12
C SER A 46 2.83 10.34 14.77
N ARG A 47 1.50 10.34 14.67
CA ARG A 47 0.76 10.08 13.43
C ARG A 47 1.24 10.92 12.24
N LEU A 48 1.68 12.14 12.50
CA LEU A 48 2.17 13.07 11.48
C LEU A 48 3.64 12.86 11.10
N ASP A 49 4.40 12.09 11.88
CA ASP A 49 5.82 11.82 11.64
C ASP A 49 6.03 10.64 10.67
N TRP A 50 7.30 10.36 10.40
CA TRP A 50 7.76 9.31 9.51
C TRP A 50 8.37 8.16 10.31
N LEU A 51 8.06 6.93 9.94
CA LEU A 51 8.69 5.70 10.42
C LEU A 51 9.74 5.20 9.42
N PRO A 52 10.82 4.54 9.88
CA PRO A 52 11.67 3.75 9.00
C PRO A 52 10.85 2.76 8.19
N ILE A 53 11.14 2.58 6.90
CA ILE A 53 10.34 1.68 6.06
C ILE A 53 10.41 0.23 6.56
N GLU A 54 11.49 -0.14 7.24
CA GLU A 54 11.73 -1.47 7.79
C GLU A 54 10.61 -1.91 8.74
N ASP A 55 10.03 -0.98 9.51
CA ASP A 55 8.92 -1.28 10.43
C ASP A 55 7.65 -1.67 9.66
N ASP A 56 7.42 -1.07 8.49
CA ASP A 56 6.27 -1.35 7.61
C ASP A 56 6.48 -2.62 6.78
N LEU A 57 7.72 -2.88 6.33
CA LEU A 57 8.10 -4.13 5.68
C LEU A 57 7.89 -5.31 6.63
N GLU A 58 8.28 -5.15 7.89
CA GLU A 58 8.17 -6.17 8.92
C GLU A 58 6.70 -6.44 9.28
N LEU A 59 5.92 -5.37 9.51
CA LEU A 59 4.47 -5.48 9.70
C LEU A 59 3.82 -6.23 8.52
N THR A 60 4.18 -5.85 7.29
CA THR A 60 3.65 -6.48 6.08
C THR A 60 4.01 -7.95 6.00
N ARG A 61 5.27 -8.30 6.29
CA ARG A 61 5.75 -9.68 6.31
C ARG A 61 4.99 -10.53 7.31
N VAL A 62 4.80 -10.04 8.54
CA VAL A 62 4.11 -10.76 9.61
C VAL A 62 2.63 -10.94 9.26
N VAL A 63 1.94 -9.88 8.83
CA VAL A 63 0.52 -9.96 8.45
C VAL A 63 0.30 -10.93 7.29
N VAL A 64 1.13 -10.86 6.23
CA VAL A 64 1.05 -11.80 5.11
C VAL A 64 1.30 -13.25 5.58
N GLY A 65 2.28 -13.45 6.47
CA GLY A 65 2.58 -14.77 7.04
C GLY A 65 1.44 -15.36 7.88
N LEU A 66 0.77 -14.53 8.68
CA LEU A 66 -0.34 -14.94 9.54
C LEU A 66 -1.62 -15.26 8.75
N LEU A 67 -1.89 -14.50 7.70
CA LEU A 67 -3.12 -14.61 6.92
C LEU A 67 -3.00 -15.63 5.78
N GLY A 68 -1.81 -15.82 5.24
CA GLY A 68 -1.63 -16.53 3.98
C GLY A 68 -2.13 -15.70 2.78
N PRO A 69 -1.89 -16.18 1.54
CA PRO A 69 -2.05 -15.38 0.32
C PRO A 69 -3.48 -14.88 0.09
N GLU A 70 -4.48 -15.75 0.22
CA GLU A 70 -5.88 -15.41 -0.08
C GLU A 70 -6.44 -14.38 0.91
N ARG A 71 -6.25 -14.60 2.21
CA ARG A 71 -6.72 -13.66 3.23
C ARG A 71 -5.91 -12.36 3.21
N ALA A 72 -4.61 -12.41 2.89
CA ALA A 72 -3.80 -11.20 2.73
C ALA A 72 -4.31 -10.35 1.55
N ARG A 73 -4.71 -10.97 0.43
CA ARG A 73 -5.29 -10.24 -0.70
C ARG A 73 -6.55 -9.46 -0.27
N VAL A 74 -7.47 -10.11 0.44
CA VAL A 74 -8.68 -9.46 0.96
C VAL A 74 -8.33 -8.36 1.96
N PHE A 75 -7.42 -8.63 2.89
CA PHE A 75 -6.98 -7.68 3.90
C PHE A 75 -6.40 -6.40 3.29
N TRP A 76 -5.42 -6.52 2.39
CA TRP A 76 -4.76 -5.35 1.81
C TRP A 76 -5.68 -4.52 0.91
N ARG A 77 -6.57 -5.18 0.17
CA ARG A 77 -7.63 -4.53 -0.60
C ARG A 77 -8.53 -3.67 0.31
N GLN A 78 -9.01 -4.24 1.41
CA GLN A 78 -9.84 -3.50 2.37
C GLN A 78 -9.04 -2.39 3.08
N ASN A 79 -7.80 -2.67 3.50
CA ASN A 79 -6.97 -1.72 4.23
C ASN A 79 -6.72 -0.44 3.43
N LEU A 80 -6.41 -0.55 2.13
CA LEU A 80 -6.27 0.64 1.29
C LEU A 80 -7.62 1.32 1.05
N LEU A 81 -8.72 0.57 0.89
CA LEU A 81 -10.05 1.16 0.75
C LEU A 81 -10.42 2.03 1.95
N ASP A 82 -10.17 1.53 3.16
CA ASP A 82 -10.38 2.28 4.40
C ASP A 82 -9.46 3.50 4.48
N ALA A 83 -8.18 3.34 4.10
CA ALA A 83 -7.23 4.44 4.06
C ALA A 83 -7.65 5.56 3.09
N LEU A 84 -8.21 5.21 1.92
CA LEU A 84 -8.77 6.16 0.95
C LEU A 84 -9.96 6.97 1.51
N SER A 85 -10.54 6.56 2.63
CA SER A 85 -11.58 7.30 3.35
C SER A 85 -11.05 8.00 4.61
N ALA A 86 -9.85 7.66 5.08
CA ALA A 86 -9.22 8.20 6.29
C ALA A 86 -8.62 9.60 6.08
N PRO A 87 -8.33 10.37 7.15
CA PRO A 87 -7.82 11.75 7.03
C PRO A 87 -6.53 11.91 6.21
N LEU A 88 -5.69 10.88 6.13
CA LEU A 88 -4.42 10.92 5.39
C LEU A 88 -4.63 10.94 3.87
N LEU A 89 -5.41 9.99 3.32
CA LEU A 89 -5.62 9.86 1.87
C LEU A 89 -6.99 10.35 1.40
N GLY A 90 -7.98 10.46 2.27
CA GLY A 90 -9.34 10.89 1.96
C GLY A 90 -9.42 12.23 1.22
N PRO A 91 -8.78 13.30 1.70
CA PRO A 91 -8.75 14.56 0.97
C PRO A 91 -8.12 14.45 -0.41
N ILE A 92 -7.08 13.62 -0.54
CA ILE A 92 -6.34 13.38 -1.79
C ILE A 92 -7.23 12.62 -2.79
N ALA A 93 -7.89 11.55 -2.34
CA ALA A 93 -8.80 10.74 -3.13
C ALA A 93 -10.01 11.56 -3.61
N LYS A 94 -10.62 12.36 -2.73
CA LYS A 94 -11.72 13.29 -3.08
C LYS A 94 -11.28 14.32 -4.13
N GLY A 95 -10.05 14.82 -4.04
CA GLY A 95 -9.45 15.69 -5.05
C GLY A 95 -9.37 15.03 -6.43
N ALA A 96 -8.92 13.77 -6.49
CA ALA A 96 -8.85 13.00 -7.73
C ALA A 96 -10.23 12.82 -8.37
N VAL A 97 -11.23 12.41 -7.58
CA VAL A 97 -12.61 12.22 -8.03
C VAL A 97 -13.20 13.54 -8.55
N ARG A 98 -12.95 14.66 -7.85
CA ARG A 98 -13.45 15.97 -8.27
C ARG A 98 -12.86 16.44 -9.61
N LEU A 99 -11.60 16.12 -9.89
CA LEU A 99 -10.91 16.58 -11.10
C LEU A 99 -11.17 15.68 -12.32
N PHE A 100 -11.30 14.37 -12.12
CA PHE A 100 -11.29 13.38 -13.20
C PHE A 100 -12.48 12.41 -13.19
N GLY A 101 -13.41 12.57 -12.24
CA GLY A 101 -14.53 11.67 -12.02
C GLY A 101 -14.16 10.40 -11.22
N PRO A 102 -15.15 9.63 -10.75
CA PRO A 102 -14.96 8.42 -9.98
C PRO A 102 -14.69 7.21 -10.89
N THR A 103 -13.57 7.21 -11.62
CA THR A 103 -13.23 6.14 -12.59
C THR A 103 -11.89 5.48 -12.26
N PRO A 104 -11.67 4.20 -12.61
CA PRO A 104 -10.37 3.55 -12.36
C PRO A 104 -9.18 4.32 -12.97
N PRO A 105 -9.24 4.82 -14.23
CA PRO A 105 -8.17 5.65 -14.80
C PRO A 105 -7.84 6.89 -13.98
N ALA A 106 -8.86 7.56 -13.40
CA ALA A 106 -8.66 8.75 -12.58
C ALA A 106 -7.80 8.45 -11.35
N ILE A 107 -8.14 7.38 -10.63
CA ILE A 107 -7.45 6.99 -9.39
C ILE A 107 -6.04 6.49 -9.68
N VAL A 108 -5.87 5.66 -10.72
CA VAL A 108 -4.53 5.19 -11.13
C VAL A 108 -3.63 6.36 -11.54
N ARG A 109 -4.12 7.29 -12.37
CA ARG A 109 -3.36 8.49 -12.79
C ARG A 109 -3.01 9.42 -11.63
N TRP A 110 -3.79 9.38 -10.55
CA TRP A 110 -3.53 10.21 -9.37
C TRP A 110 -2.56 9.56 -8.38
N THR A 111 -2.40 8.24 -8.41
CA THR A 111 -1.56 7.48 -7.45
C THR A 111 -0.12 8.02 -7.36
N PRO A 112 0.57 8.39 -8.47
CA PRO A 112 1.88 9.04 -8.39
C PRO A 112 1.94 10.30 -7.52
N ARG A 113 0.85 11.08 -7.49
CA ARG A 113 0.76 12.30 -6.67
C ARG A 113 0.47 11.97 -5.20
N ALA A 114 -0.25 10.89 -4.92
CA ALA A 114 -0.52 10.43 -3.56
C ALA A 114 0.70 9.78 -2.90
N TRP A 115 1.54 9.09 -3.67
CA TRP A 115 2.72 8.36 -3.20
C TRP A 115 3.61 9.13 -2.20
N PRO A 116 4.09 10.37 -2.49
CA PRO A 116 4.96 11.11 -1.59
C PRO A 116 4.29 11.54 -0.26
N HIS A 117 2.97 11.43 -0.14
CA HIS A 117 2.28 11.69 1.13
C HIS A 117 2.34 10.50 2.09
N VAL A 118 2.50 9.29 1.54
CA VAL A 118 2.58 8.04 2.30
C VAL A 118 4.02 7.57 2.44
N TYR A 119 4.83 7.69 1.39
CA TYR A 119 6.20 7.18 1.36
C TYR A 119 7.20 8.28 1.01
N SER A 120 8.40 8.21 1.57
CA SER A 120 9.53 9.09 1.26
C SER A 120 10.75 8.26 0.94
N ALA A 121 11.50 8.63 -0.12
CA ALA A 121 12.67 7.89 -0.59
C ALA A 121 12.42 6.38 -0.89
N CYS A 122 11.16 5.99 -1.16
CA CYS A 122 10.77 4.62 -1.53
C CYS A 122 10.63 4.43 -3.05
N GLY A 123 11.36 5.20 -3.86
CA GLY A 123 11.20 5.22 -5.31
C GLY A 123 9.97 6.00 -5.77
N GLU A 124 9.64 5.85 -7.05
CA GLU A 124 8.65 6.68 -7.75
C GLU A 124 7.62 5.83 -8.47
N LEU A 125 6.38 6.30 -8.50
CA LEU A 125 5.31 5.72 -9.30
C LEU A 125 5.08 6.52 -10.57
N ALA A 126 4.89 5.83 -11.69
CA ALA A 126 4.43 6.40 -12.95
C ALA A 126 3.17 5.69 -13.41
N ALA A 127 2.15 6.44 -13.79
CA ALA A 127 0.87 5.90 -14.22
C ALA A 127 0.62 6.15 -15.71
N SER A 128 0.06 5.16 -16.39
CA SER A 128 -0.52 5.27 -17.72
C SER A 128 -1.89 4.62 -17.72
N ALA A 129 -2.86 5.17 -18.43
CA ALA A 129 -4.18 4.57 -18.56
C ALA A 129 -4.71 4.81 -19.98
N ASP A 130 -5.24 3.76 -20.59
CA ASP A 130 -5.78 3.74 -21.95
C ASP A 130 -6.97 2.79 -22.03
N GLY A 131 -8.10 3.29 -22.53
CA GLY A 131 -9.37 2.56 -22.60
C GLY A 131 -9.77 1.92 -21.27
N SER A 132 -9.91 0.60 -21.28
CA SER A 132 -10.28 -0.24 -20.14
C SER A 132 -9.08 -0.88 -19.42
N SER A 133 -7.89 -0.28 -19.56
CA SER A 133 -6.66 -0.75 -18.95
C SER A 133 -5.81 0.39 -18.39
N ALA A 134 -4.98 0.07 -17.40
CA ALA A 134 -3.98 0.99 -16.89
C ALA A 134 -2.73 0.24 -16.43
N THR A 135 -1.62 0.97 -16.31
CA THR A 135 -0.38 0.48 -15.72
C THR A 135 0.14 1.48 -14.70
N LEU A 136 0.64 0.96 -13.58
CA LEU A 136 1.39 1.71 -12.58
C LEU A 136 2.77 1.07 -12.47
N SER A 137 3.81 1.82 -12.82
CA SER A 137 5.20 1.37 -12.74
C SER A 137 5.86 1.97 -11.52
N TRP A 138 6.30 1.11 -10.60
CA TRP A 138 7.14 1.49 -9.47
C TRP A 138 8.61 1.32 -9.85
N ARG A 139 9.39 2.39 -9.73
CA ARG A 139 10.77 2.48 -10.23
C ARG A 139 11.68 3.10 -9.19
N ALA A 140 13.00 2.96 -9.40
CA ALA A 140 14.02 3.45 -8.48
C ALA A 140 13.79 2.95 -7.03
N ILE A 141 13.29 1.71 -6.91
CA ILE A 141 13.00 1.10 -5.60
C ILE A 141 14.33 0.99 -4.84
N PRO A 142 14.45 1.47 -3.60
CA PRO A 142 15.68 1.34 -2.82
C PRO A 142 15.90 -0.10 -2.36
N GLN A 143 17.15 -0.47 -2.08
CA GLN A 143 17.57 -1.85 -1.81
C GLN A 143 16.73 -2.55 -0.72
N ALA A 144 16.40 -1.85 0.38
CA ALA A 144 15.60 -2.41 1.48
C ALA A 144 14.24 -2.96 1.02
N LEU A 145 13.60 -2.29 0.06
CA LEU A 145 12.29 -2.69 -0.46
C LEU A 145 12.39 -3.78 -1.54
N ARG A 146 13.52 -3.90 -2.25
CA ARG A 146 13.70 -4.91 -3.31
C ARG A 146 13.69 -6.34 -2.77
N GLN A 147 14.19 -6.51 -1.55
CA GLN A 147 14.25 -7.82 -0.89
C GLN A 147 12.88 -8.31 -0.38
N SER A 148 11.84 -7.48 -0.45
CA SER A 148 10.51 -7.78 0.07
C SER A 148 9.49 -8.01 -1.04
N SER A 149 9.48 -9.24 -1.60
CA SER A 149 8.44 -9.61 -2.57
C SER A 149 7.03 -9.62 -1.97
N SER A 150 6.88 -9.85 -0.65
CA SER A 150 5.60 -9.76 0.06
C SER A 150 5.06 -8.34 0.04
N PHE A 151 5.91 -7.33 0.28
CA PHE A 151 5.51 -5.93 0.21
C PHE A 151 5.09 -5.53 -1.21
N ALA A 152 5.90 -5.87 -2.21
CA ALA A 152 5.59 -5.58 -3.61
C ALA A 152 4.25 -6.22 -4.05
N ARG A 153 3.94 -7.45 -3.62
CA ARG A 153 2.65 -8.10 -3.87
C ARG A 153 1.51 -7.45 -3.08
N ALA A 154 1.73 -7.13 -1.80
CA ALA A 154 0.75 -6.49 -0.94
C ALA A 154 0.26 -5.16 -1.53
N LEU A 155 1.16 -4.36 -2.12
CA LEU A 155 0.78 -3.16 -2.88
C LEU A 155 -0.15 -3.48 -4.06
N GLY A 156 0.11 -4.56 -4.80
CA GLY A 156 -0.78 -5.00 -5.89
C GLY A 156 -2.17 -5.40 -5.40
N TYR A 157 -2.25 -6.11 -4.27
CA TYR A 157 -3.52 -6.42 -3.62
C TYR A 157 -4.25 -5.16 -3.16
N ALA A 158 -3.52 -4.23 -2.54
CA ALA A 158 -4.03 -2.95 -2.10
C ALA A 158 -4.63 -2.16 -3.27
N PHE A 159 -3.92 -2.04 -4.40
CA PHE A 159 -4.41 -1.34 -5.59
C PHE A 159 -5.68 -1.93 -6.21
N SER A 160 -6.03 -3.19 -5.90
CA SER A 160 -7.34 -3.74 -6.27
C SER A 160 -8.52 -3.01 -5.60
N SER A 161 -8.27 -2.23 -4.55
CA SER A 161 -9.28 -1.39 -3.89
C SER A 161 -9.81 -0.26 -4.78
N PHE A 162 -9.06 0.13 -5.81
CA PHE A 162 -9.49 1.19 -6.72
C PHE A 162 -10.79 0.83 -7.43
N PHE A 163 -10.97 -0.45 -7.72
CA PHE A 163 -12.19 -1.00 -8.31
C PHE A 163 -13.38 -0.91 -7.38
N ASP A 164 -13.21 -1.20 -6.08
CA ASP A 164 -14.30 -1.03 -5.10
C ASP A 164 -14.63 0.45 -4.92
N PHE A 165 -13.59 1.29 -4.84
CA PHE A 165 -13.73 2.72 -4.65
C PHE A 165 -14.49 3.40 -5.80
N THR A 166 -14.37 2.87 -7.03
CA THR A 166 -15.07 3.38 -8.21
C THR A 166 -16.27 2.54 -8.63
N ASN A 167 -16.66 1.54 -7.81
CA ASN A 167 -17.74 0.59 -8.11
C ASN A 167 -17.63 -0.03 -9.51
N THR A 168 -16.45 -0.54 -9.85
CA THR A 168 -16.12 -1.11 -11.16
C THR A 168 -15.55 -2.52 -10.99
N ASP A 169 -15.97 -3.48 -11.80
CA ASP A 169 -15.38 -4.82 -11.79
C ASP A 169 -14.03 -4.84 -12.53
N GLY A 170 -12.97 -5.22 -11.84
CA GLY A 170 -11.63 -5.31 -12.42
C GLY A 170 -10.64 -6.11 -11.60
N GLU A 171 -9.44 -6.24 -12.16
CA GLU A 171 -8.33 -6.99 -11.58
C GLU A 171 -7.00 -6.23 -11.69
N VAL A 172 -6.12 -6.50 -10.73
CA VAL A 172 -4.74 -6.02 -10.72
C VAL A 172 -3.80 -7.21 -10.71
N GLU A 173 -2.82 -7.17 -11.60
CA GLU A 173 -1.73 -8.15 -11.68
C GLU A 173 -0.40 -7.45 -11.43
N ALA A 174 0.44 -8.02 -10.57
CA ALA A 174 1.76 -7.48 -10.25
C ALA A 174 2.84 -8.31 -10.95
N ASP A 175 3.68 -7.66 -11.74
CA ASP A 175 4.88 -8.24 -12.34
C ASP A 175 6.12 -7.87 -11.53
N LEU A 176 6.67 -8.86 -10.82
CA LEU A 176 7.79 -8.71 -9.91
C LEU A 176 9.13 -9.19 -10.50
N ARG A 177 9.17 -9.56 -11.79
CA ARG A 177 10.38 -10.14 -12.41
C ARG A 177 11.60 -9.22 -12.34
N GLU A 178 11.38 -7.90 -12.32
CA GLU A 178 12.43 -6.88 -12.25
C GLU A 178 12.58 -6.26 -10.84
N LEU A 179 12.00 -6.87 -9.78
CA LEU A 179 12.00 -6.30 -8.44
C LEU A 179 13.42 -6.07 -7.90
N GLU A 180 14.30 -7.05 -8.06
CA GLU A 180 15.72 -6.95 -7.65
C GLU A 180 16.49 -5.88 -8.44
N ALA A 181 16.07 -5.61 -9.68
CA ALA A 181 16.58 -4.50 -10.50
C ALA A 181 15.95 -3.14 -10.13
N GLY A 182 15.03 -3.12 -9.17
CA GLY A 182 14.41 -1.92 -8.63
C GLY A 182 13.18 -1.46 -9.41
N ARG A 183 12.43 -2.40 -10.00
CA ARG A 183 11.21 -2.11 -10.76
C ARG A 183 10.09 -3.14 -10.56
N VAL A 184 8.85 -2.66 -10.45
CA VAL A 184 7.63 -3.46 -10.46
C VAL A 184 6.62 -2.80 -11.40
N VAL A 185 5.81 -3.60 -12.09
CA VAL A 185 4.69 -3.10 -12.89
C VAL A 185 3.39 -3.71 -12.38
N TYR A 186 2.41 -2.87 -12.11
CA TYR A 186 1.04 -3.26 -11.78
C TYR A 186 0.14 -2.99 -12.98
N SER A 187 -0.50 -4.02 -13.50
CA SER A 187 -1.39 -3.96 -14.65
C SER A 187 -2.83 -4.05 -14.18
N PHE A 188 -3.66 -3.09 -14.60
CA PHE A 188 -5.06 -2.96 -14.25
C PHE A 188 -5.91 -3.27 -15.49
N ARG A 189 -6.95 -4.08 -15.32
CA ARG A 189 -7.94 -4.38 -16.38
C ARG A 189 -9.34 -4.35 -15.78
N TRP A 190 -10.31 -3.79 -16.50
CA TRP A 190 -11.71 -3.77 -16.10
C TRP A 190 -12.66 -3.89 -17.29
N LYS A 191 -13.95 -4.10 -17.01
CA LYS A 191 -15.00 -4.08 -18.05
C LYS A 191 -15.37 -2.63 -18.38
N GLY A 192 -15.36 -2.29 -19.67
CA GLY A 192 -15.78 -0.98 -20.17
C GLY A 192 -17.29 -0.79 -20.16
#